data_AF-A0A956D2N7-F1
#
_entry.id   AF-A0A956D2N7-F1
#
_cell.length_a   1.000
_cell.length_b   1.000
_cell.length_c   1.000
_cell.angle_alpha   90.00
_cell.angle_beta   90.00
_cell.angle_gamma   90.00
#
_symmetry.space_group_name_H-M   'P 1'
#
loop_
_entity.id
_entity.type
_entity.pdbx_description
1 polymer ?
#
loop_
_entity_poly.entity_id
_entity_poly.type
_entity_poly.pdbx_seq_one_letter_code
_entity_poly.pdbx_strand_id
1 'polypeptide(L)'
;MANEGKCPVMHGAHREKAGGSTANRHWWPQQINLKILHQNPPASDPLGEAFDYATEVAKLDVAALKRDLEQLMTTSEDWWPADYG
;
A
#
# COMPACT_ATOMS: atom_id res chain seq x y z
N MET A 1 -17.97 -22.78 -4.23
CA MET A 1 -17.34 -21.52 -3.80
C MET A 1 -17.15 -20.61 -5.01
N ALA A 2 -18.13 -19.78 -5.39
CA ALA A 2 -18.05 -18.93 -6.61
C ALA A 2 -18.07 -17.42 -6.33
N ASN A 3 -18.10 -17.02 -5.05
CA ASN A 3 -18.37 -15.65 -4.60
C ASN A 3 -17.35 -15.05 -3.61
N GLU A 4 -16.25 -15.71 -3.26
CA GLU A 4 -15.37 -15.27 -2.16
C GLU A 4 -14.41 -14.09 -2.48
N GLY A 5 -14.63 -13.34 -3.55
CA GLY A 5 -13.75 -12.20 -3.87
C GLY A 5 -14.15 -11.36 -5.09
N LYS A 6 -15.43 -11.39 -5.51
CA LYS A 6 -15.93 -10.59 -6.62
C LYS A 6 -16.61 -9.33 -6.09
N CYS A 7 -16.38 -8.19 -6.76
CA CYS A 7 -17.18 -7.00 -6.51
C CYS A 7 -18.65 -7.28 -6.90
N PRO A 8 -19.63 -7.07 -6.01
CA PRO A 8 -21.04 -7.40 -6.29
C PRO A 8 -21.68 -6.42 -7.28
N VAL A 9 -21.04 -5.29 -7.58
CA VAL A 9 -21.50 -4.29 -8.56
C VAL A 9 -20.49 -4.21 -9.71
N MET A 10 -20.90 -4.62 -10.91
CA MET A 10 -20.09 -4.50 -12.11
C MET A 10 -20.08 -3.02 -12.57
N HIS A 11 -18.98 -2.30 -12.34
CA HIS A 11 -18.82 -0.95 -12.86
C HIS A 11 -18.65 -1.01 -14.40
N GLY A 12 -19.54 -0.34 -15.13
CA GLY A 12 -19.64 -0.42 -16.60
C GLY A 12 -18.43 0.10 -17.38
N ALA A 13 -18.38 -0.29 -18.66
CA ALA A 13 -17.44 0.07 -19.73
C ALA A 13 -16.01 0.41 -19.26
N HIS A 14 -15.17 -0.62 -19.19
CA HIS A 14 -13.73 -0.55 -19.03
C HIS A 14 -13.07 0.35 -20.10
N ARG A 15 -13.05 1.66 -19.88
CA ARG A 15 -12.04 2.54 -20.47
C ARG A 15 -10.74 2.28 -19.73
N GLU A 16 -9.91 1.42 -20.31
CA GLU A 16 -8.45 1.37 -20.11
C GLU A 16 -7.95 1.28 -18.67
N LYS A 17 -8.60 0.47 -17.82
CA LYS A 17 -8.02 0.07 -16.53
C LYS A 17 -7.60 -1.39 -16.62
N ALA A 18 -6.29 -1.66 -16.53
CA ALA A 18 -5.67 -2.99 -16.53
C ALA A 18 -6.06 -3.90 -15.33
N GLY A 19 -7.14 -3.56 -14.60
CA GLY A 19 -7.72 -4.29 -13.48
C GLY A 19 -9.21 -4.61 -13.67
N GLY A 20 -9.71 -4.62 -14.91
CA GLY A 20 -11.08 -4.99 -15.22
C GLY A 20 -11.39 -6.49 -15.06
N SER A 21 -12.68 -6.84 -15.00
CA SER A 21 -13.23 -8.11 -14.47
C SER A 21 -12.72 -9.42 -15.09
N THR A 22 -11.97 -9.35 -16.19
CA THR A 22 -11.54 -10.53 -16.96
C THR A 22 -10.10 -10.38 -17.45
N ALA A 23 -9.12 -10.54 -16.55
CA ALA A 23 -7.70 -10.61 -16.90
C ALA A 23 -7.29 -12.03 -17.35
N ASN A 24 -6.10 -12.20 -17.94
CA ASN A 24 -5.59 -13.53 -18.38
C ASN A 24 -5.69 -14.63 -17.33
N ARG A 25 -5.49 -14.29 -16.04
CA ARG A 25 -5.63 -15.23 -14.91
C ARG A 25 -7.05 -15.80 -14.76
N HIS A 26 -8.07 -15.08 -15.24
CA HIS A 26 -9.45 -15.58 -15.27
C HIS A 26 -9.62 -16.71 -16.29
N TRP A 27 -9.03 -16.57 -17.48
CA TRP A 27 -9.11 -17.56 -18.55
C TRP A 27 -8.18 -18.75 -18.36
N TRP A 28 -6.97 -18.50 -17.82
CA TRP A 28 -5.97 -19.53 -17.57
C TRP A 28 -5.54 -19.53 -16.11
N PRO A 29 -6.37 -20.10 -15.21
CA PRO A 29 -6.11 -20.04 -13.77
C PRO A 29 -4.85 -20.80 -13.32
N GLN A 30 -4.36 -21.75 -14.12
CA GLN A 30 -3.13 -22.52 -13.85
C GLN A 30 -1.89 -22.00 -14.61
N GLN A 31 -1.99 -20.87 -15.33
CA GLN A 31 -0.84 -20.26 -15.97
C GLN A 31 0.16 -19.75 -14.93
N ILE A 32 1.46 -19.95 -15.18
CA ILE A 32 2.53 -19.42 -14.33
C ILE A 32 2.42 -17.90 -14.23
N ASN A 33 2.44 -17.38 -13.00
CA ASN A 33 2.36 -15.95 -12.73
C ASN A 33 3.76 -15.32 -12.67
N LEU A 34 4.19 -14.68 -13.76
CA LEU A 34 5.46 -13.95 -13.81
C LEU A 34 5.40 -12.56 -13.15
N LYS A 35 4.23 -12.10 -12.67
CA LYS A 35 4.09 -10.78 -12.05
C LYS A 35 4.91 -10.60 -10.77
N ILE A 36 5.23 -11.72 -10.11
CA ILE A 36 6.06 -11.71 -8.91
C ILE A 36 7.48 -11.19 -9.18
N LEU A 37 7.97 -11.32 -10.42
CA LEU A 37 9.33 -10.95 -10.80
C LEU A 37 9.48 -9.44 -11.07
N HIS A 38 8.38 -8.70 -11.10
CA HIS A 38 8.37 -7.25 -11.29
C HIS A 38 7.56 -6.53 -10.20
N GLN A 39 7.51 -7.12 -8.99
CA GLN A 39 6.98 -6.41 -7.83
C GLN A 39 7.91 -5.26 -7.44
N ASN A 40 7.33 -4.14 -7.02
CA ASN A 40 8.05 -2.94 -6.56
C ASN A 40 9.15 -2.45 -7.54
N PRO A 41 8.83 -2.23 -8.83
CA PRO A 41 9.82 -1.71 -9.77
C PRO A 41 10.23 -0.27 -9.38
N PRO A 42 11.47 0.18 -9.70
CA PRO A 42 11.93 1.54 -9.40
C PRO A 42 11.02 2.64 -9.95
N ALA A 43 10.38 2.41 -11.10
CA ALA A 43 9.43 3.35 -11.69
C ALA A 43 8.15 3.58 -10.84
N SER A 44 7.86 2.69 -9.88
CA SER A 44 6.76 2.85 -8.91
C SER A 44 7.21 3.42 -7.57
N ASP A 45 8.52 3.57 -7.36
CA ASP A 45 9.09 4.12 -6.14
C ASP A 45 9.08 5.65 -6.19
N PRO A 46 8.32 6.34 -5.30
CA PRO A 46 8.28 7.80 -5.28
C PRO A 46 9.56 8.44 -4.75
N LEU A 47 10.45 7.70 -4.09
CA LEU A 47 11.68 8.22 -3.48
C LEU A 47 12.82 8.35 -4.50
N GLY A 48 12.75 7.61 -5.60
CA GLY A 48 13.70 7.68 -6.70
C GLY A 48 15.04 6.97 -6.44
N GLU A 49 15.79 6.77 -7.51
CA GLU A 49 17.00 5.90 -7.50
C GLU A 49 18.15 6.42 -6.64
N ALA A 50 18.18 7.72 -6.35
CA ALA A 50 19.25 8.34 -5.57
C ALA A 50 19.00 8.27 -4.05
N PHE A 51 17.81 7.81 -3.61
CA PHE A 51 17.46 7.79 -2.19
C PHE A 51 18.06 6.58 -1.48
N ASP A 52 18.78 6.83 -0.38
CA ASP A 52 19.34 5.79 0.49
C ASP A 52 18.71 5.88 1.89
N TYR A 53 17.76 4.98 2.15
CA TYR A 53 17.05 4.91 3.42
C TYR A 53 17.99 4.70 4.62
N ALA A 54 19.03 3.85 4.49
CA ALA A 54 19.92 3.57 5.61
C ALA A 54 20.73 4.81 5.99
N THR A 55 21.21 5.54 4.99
CA THR A 55 21.92 6.81 5.18
C THR A 55 21.04 7.88 5.82
N GLU A 56 19.78 8.03 5.39
CA GLU A 56 18.88 9.03 5.96
C GLU A 56 18.44 8.67 7.39
N VAL A 57 18.14 7.40 7.67
CA VAL A 57 17.77 6.95 9.01
C VAL A 57 18.93 7.09 10.00
N ALA A 58 20.17 6.91 9.56
CA ALA A 58 21.34 7.11 10.41
C ALA A 58 21.49 8.56 10.90
N LYS A 59 20.91 9.54 10.20
CA LYS A 59 20.93 10.97 10.57
C LYS A 59 19.77 11.35 11.50
N LEU A 60 18.81 10.46 11.70
CA LEU A 60 17.58 10.74 12.42
C LEU A 60 17.83 10.93 13.92
N ASP A 61 17.26 11.99 14.51
CA ASP A 61 17.20 12.13 15.96
C ASP A 61 16.12 11.21 16.54
N VAL A 62 16.55 10.00 16.91
CA VAL A 62 15.67 8.99 17.50
C VAL A 62 15.10 9.43 18.85
N ALA A 63 15.81 10.26 19.61
CA ALA A 63 15.33 10.75 20.90
C ALA A 63 14.22 11.80 20.71
N ALA A 64 14.34 12.68 19.72
CA ALA A 64 13.25 13.57 19.32
C ALA A 64 12.03 12.77 18.83
N LEU A 65 12.22 11.82 17.90
CA LEU A 65 11.12 11.01 17.39
C LEU A 65 10.34 10.30 18.49
N LYS A 66 11.04 9.71 19.48
CA LYS A 66 10.37 9.05 20.61
C LYS A 66 9.54 10.02 21.45
N ARG A 67 10.07 11.22 21.74
CA ARG A 67 9.34 12.26 22.47
C ARG A 67 8.09 12.72 21.71
N ASP A 68 8.22 12.90 20.39
CA ASP A 68 7.10 13.29 19.55
C ASP A 68 6.00 12.20 19.52
N LEU A 69 6.40 10.92 19.52
CA LEU A 69 5.48 9.80 19.64
C LEU A 69 4.80 9.73 21.01
N GLU A 70 5.54 9.92 22.11
CA GLU A 70 4.97 9.98 23.46
C GLU A 70 3.95 11.11 23.59
N GLN A 71 4.23 12.28 23.00
CA GLN A 71 3.29 13.39 22.95
C GLN A 71 2.04 13.04 22.12
N LEU A 72 2.21 12.42 20.96
CA LEU A 72 1.10 12.01 20.10
C LEU A 72 0.14 11.05 20.81
N MET A 73 0.67 10.14 21.63
CA MET A 73 -0.15 9.15 22.35
C MET A 73 -1.21 9.78 23.27
N THR A 74 -0.94 10.97 23.83
CA THR A 74 -1.86 11.67 24.74
C THR A 74 -2.47 12.93 24.11
N THR A 75 -2.26 13.15 22.81
CA THR A 75 -2.85 14.26 22.07
C THR A 75 -4.03 13.72 21.27
N SER A 76 -5.19 13.67 21.92
CA SER A 76 -6.41 13.13 21.32
C SER A 76 -6.91 14.00 20.16
N GLU A 77 -7.34 13.36 19.08
CA GLU A 77 -7.90 14.00 17.90
C GLU A 77 -9.42 13.81 17.87
N ASP A 78 -10.19 14.87 17.55
CA ASP A 78 -11.67 14.81 17.60
C ASP A 78 -12.29 13.81 16.63
N TRP A 79 -11.62 13.55 15.51
CA TRP A 79 -12.07 12.59 14.49
C TRP A 79 -11.80 11.13 14.88
N TRP A 80 -10.92 10.91 15.86
CA TRP A 80 -10.66 9.62 16.49
C TRP A 80 -10.16 9.79 17.93
N PRO A 81 -11.08 10.00 18.89
CA PRO A 81 -10.69 10.33 20.27
C PRO A 81 -9.92 9.20 20.94
N ALA A 82 -8.87 9.55 21.70
CA ALA A 82 -8.10 8.59 22.47
C ALA A 82 -8.89 8.13 23.70
N ASP A 83 -9.03 6.82 23.87
CA ASP A 83 -9.59 6.26 25.09
C ASP A 83 -8.67 6.57 26.27
N TYR A 84 -9.24 7.14 27.33
CA TYR A 84 -8.53 7.54 28.57
C TYR A 84 -7.53 8.71 28.43
N GLY A 85 -7.49 9.37 27.27
CA GLY A 85 -6.52 10.43 26.96
C GLY A 85 -5.09 9.93 26.88
#